data_AF-A0A1H7BC06-F1
#
_entry.id   AF-A0A1H7BC06-F1
#
_cell.length_a   1.000
_cell.length_b   1.000
_cell.length_c   1.000
_cell.angle_alpha   90.00
_cell.angle_beta   90.00
_cell.angle_gamma   90.00
#
_symmetry.space_group_name_H-M   'P 1'
#
loop_
_entity.id
_entity.type
_entity.pdbx_description
1 polymer ?
#
loop_
_entity_poly.entity_id
_entity_poly.type
_entity_poly.pdbx_seq_one_letter_code
_entity_poly.pdbx_strand_id
1 'polypeptide(L)' 'MTHYTCPRFSIGLDFYEIMALSQADLSQVLARSSREEIIDWLQWNDPNGVYSDEQSRKEFGEVLSKAAGAEIILRVIKDV' A
#
# COMPACT_ATOMS: atom_id res chain seq x y z
N MET A 1 21.52 -14.90 -11.18
CA MET A 1 20.94 -14.87 -9.83
C MET A 1 20.44 -13.46 -9.58
N THR A 2 19.17 -13.19 -9.88
CA THR A 2 18.54 -11.93 -9.54
C THR A 2 18.27 -11.94 -8.04
N HIS A 3 18.91 -11.04 -7.29
CA HIS A 3 18.50 -10.77 -5.92
C HIS A 3 17.11 -10.12 -6.01
N TYR A 4 16.06 -10.90 -5.79
CA TYR A 4 14.73 -10.35 -5.57
C TYR A 4 14.77 -9.62 -4.23
N THR A 5 15.04 -8.33 -4.26
CA THR A 5 14.80 -7.48 -3.11
C THR A 5 13.30 -7.47 -2.87
N CYS A 6 12.82 -8.06 -1.77
CA CYS A 6 11.44 -7.89 -1.35
C CYS A 6 11.18 -6.38 -1.26
N PRO A 7 10.11 -5.85 -1.88
CA PRO A 7 9.74 -4.45 -1.72
C PRO A 7 9.52 -4.15 -0.23
N ARG A 8 10.00 -2.98 0.22
CA ARG A 8 9.96 -2.57 1.62
C ARG A 8 9.48 -1.15 1.75
N PHE A 9 8.78 -0.89 2.84
CA PHE A 9 8.60 0.46 3.35
C PHE A 9 9.92 0.97 3.93
N SER A 10 10.12 2.27 3.87
CA SER A 10 11.28 3.00 4.41
C SER A 10 11.45 2.82 5.91
N ILE A 11 10.38 2.42 6.61
CA ILE A 11 10.39 2.10 8.04
C ILE A 11 11.01 0.73 8.36
N GLY A 12 11.47 -0.02 7.35
CA GLY A 12 12.20 -1.28 7.50
C GLY A 12 11.35 -2.53 7.33
N LEU A 13 10.01 -2.40 7.31
CA LEU A 13 9.09 -3.51 7.10
C LEU A 13 8.95 -3.86 5.61
N ASP A 14 9.06 -5.13 5.26
CA ASP A 14 8.66 -5.60 3.93
C ASP A 14 7.15 -5.76 3.79
N PHE A 15 6.70 -5.95 2.55
CA PHE A 15 5.28 -5.99 2.22
C PHE A 15 4.53 -7.16 2.87
N TYR A 16 5.21 -8.27 3.16
CA TYR A 16 4.60 -9.40 3.88
C TYR A 16 4.46 -9.10 5.37
N GLU A 17 5.44 -8.43 5.97
CA GLU A 17 5.37 -7.98 7.37
C GLU A 17 4.20 -7.03 7.61
N ILE A 18 3.85 -6.18 6.63
CA ILE A 18 2.68 -5.30 6.68
C ILE A 18 1.36 -6.07 6.83
N MET A 19 1.21 -7.20 6.13
CA MET A 19 0.00 -8.04 6.20
C MET A 19 -0.21 -8.65 7.60
N ALA A 20 0.86 -8.79 8.38
CA ALA A 20 0.83 -9.42 9.70
C ALA A 20 0.63 -8.43 10.87
N LEU A 21 0.56 -7.13 10.58
CA LEU A 21 0.41 -6.10 11.62
C LEU A 21 -0.99 -6.10 12.23
N SER A 22 -1.06 -5.77 13.52
CA SER A 22 -2.33 -5.43 14.15
C SER A 22 -2.93 -4.16 13.53
N GLN A 23 -4.25 -3.97 13.60
CA GLN A 23 -4.90 -2.75 13.08
C GLN A 23 -4.33 -1.45 13.69
N ALA A 24 -3.94 -1.48 14.97
CA ALA A 24 -3.34 -0.33 15.64
C ALA A 24 -1.92 -0.04 15.14
N ASP A 25 -1.10 -1.06 14.93
CA ASP A 25 0.26 -0.92 14.42
C ASP A 25 0.26 -0.53 12.94
N LEU A 26 -0.60 -1.16 12.15
CA LEU A 26 -0.81 -0.85 10.74
C LEU A 26 -1.20 0.62 10.55
N SER A 27 -2.14 1.12 11.36
CA SER A 27 -2.54 2.53 11.31
C SER A 27 -1.38 3.49 11.58
N GLN A 28 -0.52 3.17 12.56
CA GLN A 28 0.68 3.98 12.88
C GLN A 28 1.74 3.92 11.77
N VAL A 29 1.91 2.74 11.16
CA VAL A 29 2.81 2.54 10.03
C VAL A 29 2.35 3.39 8.84
N LEU A 30 1.10 3.23 8.40
CA LEU A 30 0.54 3.96 7.26
C LEU A 30 0.55 5.48 7.47
N ALA A 31 0.37 5.94 8.71
CA ALA A 31 0.49 7.36 9.04
C ALA A 31 1.90 7.90 8.77
N ARG A 32 2.94 7.08 8.95
CA ARG A 32 4.36 7.46 8.75
C ARG A 32 4.86 7.19 7.33
N SER A 33 4.20 6.33 6.57
CA SER A 33 4.56 6.02 5.19
C SER A 33 4.22 7.17 4.23
N SER A 34 4.96 7.26 3.13
CA SER A 34 4.62 8.09 1.98
C SER A 34 3.41 7.54 1.23
N ARG A 35 2.85 8.37 0.34
CA ARG A 35 1.74 7.95 -0.54
C ARG A 35 2.21 6.91 -1.55
N GLU A 36 3.42 7.09 -2.05
CA GLU A 36 4.06 6.24 -3.05
C GLU A 36 4.26 4.83 -2.50
N GLU A 37 4.75 4.68 -1.26
CA GLU A 37 4.89 3.37 -0.61
C GLU A 37 3.55 2.66 -0.40
N ILE A 38 2.49 3.42 -0.10
CA ILE A 38 1.13 2.88 0.01
C ILE A 38 0.64 2.38 -1.34
N ILE A 39 0.87 3.13 -2.42
CA ILE A 39 0.51 2.74 -3.78
C ILE A 39 1.30 1.50 -4.21
N ASP A 40 2.62 1.47 -3.96
CA ASP A 40 3.48 0.34 -4.30
C ASP A 40 3.00 -0.94 -3.61
N TRP A 41 2.63 -0.84 -2.33
CA TRP A 41 2.07 -1.98 -1.60
C TRP A 41 0.73 -2.42 -2.17
N LEU A 42 -0.17 -1.48 -2.50
CA LEU A 42 -1.46 -1.79 -3.11
C LEU A 42 -1.31 -2.49 -4.46
N GLN A 43 -0.41 -2.01 -5.32
CA GLN A 43 -0.12 -2.63 -6.62
C GLN A 43 0.53 -4.01 -6.49
N TRP A 44 1.34 -4.22 -5.45
CA TRP A 44 1.90 -5.52 -5.17
C TRP A 44 0.84 -6.50 -4.64
N ASN A 45 -0.04 -6.03 -3.76
CA ASN A 45 -1.09 -6.85 -3.15
C ASN A 45 -2.22 -7.20 -4.13
N ASP A 46 -2.61 -6.25 -4.98
CA ASP A 46 -3.55 -6.45 -6.09
C ASP A 46 -2.95 -5.89 -7.40
N PRO A 47 -2.27 -6.74 -8.19
CA PRO A 47 -1.69 -6.33 -9.48
C PRO A 47 -2.70 -5.86 -10.51
N ASN A 48 -3.99 -6.17 -10.33
CA ASN A 48 -5.06 -5.72 -11.23
C ASN A 48 -5.73 -4.43 -10.75
N GLY A 49 -5.34 -3.91 -9.59
CA GLY A 49 -5.91 -2.72 -9.01
C GLY A 49 -5.50 -1.42 -9.72
N VAL A 50 -6.36 -0.40 -9.59
CA VAL A 50 -6.23 0.92 -10.23
C VAL A 50 -5.71 1.92 -9.20
N TYR A 51 -4.39 1.91 -8.97
CA TYR A 51 -3.78 2.69 -7.88
C TYR A 51 -2.77 3.75 -8.34
N SER A 52 -2.12 3.55 -9.49
CA SER A 52 -1.19 4.55 -10.02
C SER A 52 -1.94 5.83 -10.44
N ASP A 53 -1.23 6.95 -10.44
CA ASP A 53 -1.81 8.24 -10.83
C ASP A 53 -2.40 8.22 -12.24
N GLU A 54 -1.75 7.52 -13.17
CA GLU A 54 -2.25 7.38 -14.55
C GLU A 54 -3.56 6.60 -14.60
N GLN A 55 -3.59 5.42 -13.96
CA GLN A 55 -4.78 4.56 -13.92
C GLN A 55 -5.93 5.26 -13.18
N SER A 56 -5.66 5.79 -11.99
CA SER A 56 -6.66 6.44 -11.14
C SER A 56 -7.25 7.67 -11.82
N ARG A 57 -6.41 8.53 -12.43
CA ARG A 57 -6.89 9.70 -13.17
C ARG A 57 -7.71 9.32 -14.41
N LYS A 58 -7.37 8.22 -15.07
CA LYS A 58 -8.11 7.74 -16.25
C LYS A 58 -9.48 7.17 -15.88
N GLU A 59 -9.56 6.38 -14.82
CA GLU A 59 -10.79 5.69 -14.42
C GLU A 59 -11.72 6.57 -13.56
N PHE A 60 -11.15 7.39 -12.66
CA PHE A 60 -11.90 8.15 -11.66
C PHE A 60 -11.78 9.67 -11.81
N GLY A 61 -10.87 10.16 -12.66
CA GLY A 61 -10.66 11.61 -12.86
C GLY A 61 -9.82 12.28 -11.77
N GLU A 62 -9.38 11.55 -10.76
CA GLU A 62 -8.54 12.02 -9.65
C GLU A 62 -7.41 11.04 -9.35
N VAL A 63 -6.41 11.47 -8.59
CA VAL A 63 -5.32 10.60 -8.14
C VAL A 63 -5.64 10.03 -6.75
N LEU A 64 -5.19 8.81 -6.48
CA LEU A 64 -5.38 8.21 -5.17
C LEU A 64 -4.58 8.98 -4.10
N SER A 65 -5.30 9.54 -3.13
CA SER A 65 -4.70 10.24 -2.00
C SER A 65 -4.09 9.27 -0.99
N LYS A 66 -3.14 9.76 -0.17
CA LYS A 66 -2.53 8.97 0.91
C LYS A 66 -3.57 8.40 1.87
N ALA A 67 -4.54 9.23 2.27
CA ALA A 67 -5.59 8.84 3.22
C ALA A 67 -6.49 7.74 2.64
N ALA A 68 -6.98 7.93 1.41
CA ALA A 68 -7.80 6.94 0.73
C ALA A 68 -7.03 5.62 0.50
N GLY A 69 -5.76 5.68 0.09
CA GLY A 69 -4.91 4.50 -0.04
C GLY A 69 -4.72 3.76 1.29
N ALA A 70 -4.46 4.49 2.38
CA ALA A 70 -4.33 3.90 3.71
C ALA A 70 -5.62 3.20 4.17
N GLU A 71 -6.79 3.80 3.91
CA GLU A 71 -8.08 3.18 4.22
C GLU A 71 -8.32 1.88 3.44
N ILE A 72 -7.88 1.82 2.17
CA ILE A 72 -7.95 0.59 1.38
C ILE A 72 -7.08 -0.50 2.02
N ILE A 73 -5.84 -0.21 2.40
CA ILE A 73 -4.95 -1.18 3.05
C ILE A 73 -5.54 -1.67 4.37
N LEU A 74 -6.02 -0.76 5.22
CA LEU A 74 -6.65 -1.10 6.51
C LEU A 74 -7.83 -2.04 6.32
N ARG A 75 -8.65 -1.81 5.29
CA ARG A 75 -9.80 -2.65 4.95
C ARG A 75 -9.36 -4.02 4.43
N VAL A 76 -8.41 -4.07 3.50
CA VAL A 76 -7.88 -5.32 2.93
C VAL A 76 -7.38 -6.24 4.04
N ILE A 77 -6.58 -5.71 4.98
CA ILE A 77 -5.98 -6.51 6.06
C ILE A 77 -7.00 -6.84 7.17
N LYS A 78 -8.03 -6.01 7.37
CA LYS A 78 -9.09 -6.31 8.35
C LYS A 78 -9.90 -7.55 7.97
N ASP A 79 -10.04 -7.82 6.67
CA ASP A 79 -10.85 -8.91 6.14
C ASP A 79 -10.03 -10.21 5.92
N VAL A 80 -8.80 -10.30 6.45
CA VAL A 80 -7.91 -11.49 6.44
C VAL A 80 -8.00 -12.25 7.76
#